data_AF-A0A5D0CN25-F1
#
_entry.id   AF-A0A5D0CN25-F1
#
_cell.length_a   1.000
_cell.length_b   1.000
_cell.length_c   1.000
_cell.angle_alpha   90.00
_cell.angle_beta   90.00
_cell.angle_gamma   90.00
#
_symmetry.space_group_name_H-M   'P 1'
#
loop_
_entity.id
_entity.type
_entity.pdbx_description
1 polymer ?
#
loop_
_entity_poly.entity_id
_entity_poly.type
_entity_poly.pdbx_seq_one_letter_code
_entity_poly.pdbx_strand_id
1 'polypeptide(L)' 'MDLFGGADLSGEKPLNGVYYEKATDLFVSFSRGRRYKEWPAKGCTFDREWQERIKRERAI' A
#
# COMPACT_ATOMS: atom_id res chain seq x y z
N MET A 1 -11.00 5.14 35.67
CA MET A 1 -10.33 3.98 35.07
C MET A 1 -10.58 4.09 33.58
N ASP A 2 -9.79 4.92 32.91
CA ASP A 2 -9.92 5.26 31.50
C ASP A 2 -9.25 4.15 30.69
N LEU A 3 -10.02 3.09 30.41
CA LEU A 3 -9.52 1.84 29.82
C LEU A 3 -9.24 1.95 28.31
N PHE A 4 -9.48 3.10 27.69
CA PHE A 4 -9.33 3.32 26.24
C PHE A 4 -8.76 4.71 25.92
N GLY A 5 -7.78 5.17 26.70
CA GLY A 5 -7.06 6.41 26.43
C GLY A 5 -5.86 6.21 25.50
N GLY A 6 -5.97 6.64 24.25
CA GLY A 6 -4.78 7.02 23.47
C GLY A 6 -4.50 6.18 22.24
N ALA A 7 -5.33 6.34 21.20
CA ALA A 7 -4.85 6.22 19.83
C ALA A 7 -5.55 7.31 19.01
N ASP A 8 -5.04 8.53 19.12
CA ASP A 8 -5.21 9.50 18.04
C ASP A 8 -4.58 8.87 16.80
N LEU A 9 -5.42 8.41 15.88
CA LEU A 9 -4.99 7.87 14.60
C LEU A 9 -5.85 8.60 13.57
N SER A 10 -5.28 9.69 13.04
CA SER A 10 -5.79 10.43 11.89
C SER A 10 -6.60 9.52 10.96
N GLY A 11 -7.86 9.87 10.68
CA GLY A 11 -8.93 9.01 10.15
C GLY A 11 -8.72 8.33 8.79
N GLU A 12 -7.48 8.22 8.32
CA GLU A 12 -7.08 7.40 7.19
C GLU A 12 -6.78 5.99 7.70
N LYS A 13 -7.63 5.03 7.31
CA LYS A 13 -7.41 3.62 7.65
C LYS A 13 -5.99 3.23 7.22
N PRO A 14 -5.17 2.64 8.11
CA PRO A 14 -3.78 2.34 7.81
C PRO A 14 -3.71 1.47 6.56
N LEU A 15 -2.95 1.92 5.56
CA LEU A 15 -2.74 1.19 4.32
C LEU A 15 -2.25 -0.23 4.66
N ASN A 16 -2.94 -1.22 4.12
CA ASN A 16 -2.61 -2.63 4.30
C ASN A 16 -2.77 -3.36 2.97
N GLY A 17 -1.72 -4.09 2.57
CA GLY A 17 -1.61 -4.75 1.27
C GLY A 17 -0.70 -3.99 0.29
N VAL A 18 -0.72 -4.41 -0.97
CA VAL A 18 0.10 -3.82 -2.04
C VAL A 18 -0.67 -2.73 -2.77
N TYR A 19 0.01 -1.62 -2.99
CA TYR A 19 -0.48 -0.45 -3.72
C TYR A 19 0.52 -0.12 -4.82
N TYR A 20 0.06 0.59 -5.84
CA TYR A 20 0.91 1.07 -6.91
C TYR A 20 1.13 2.58 -6.76
N GLU A 21 2.37 2.99 -6.60
CA GLU A 21 2.75 4.39 -6.48
C GLU A 21 3.06 4.96 -7.86
N LYS A 22 2.17 5.83 -8.37
CA LYS A 22 2.31 6.41 -9.72
C LYS A 22 3.52 7.33 -9.87
N ALA A 23 3.89 8.01 -8.78
CA ALA A 23 4.99 8.97 -8.78
C ALA A 23 6.36 8.30 -9.02
N THR A 24 6.52 7.06 -8.55
CA THR A 24 7.80 6.32 -8.58
C THR A 24 7.76 5.09 -9.49
N ASP A 25 6.59 4.75 -10.05
CA ASP A 25 6.37 3.52 -10.83
C ASP A 25 6.71 2.25 -10.02
N LEU A 26 6.40 2.26 -8.72
CA LEU A 26 6.70 1.16 -7.79
C LEU A 26 5.42 0.52 -7.26
N PHE A 27 5.45 -0.80 -7.09
CA PHE A 27 4.52 -1.50 -6.20
C PHE A 27 5.07 -1.44 -4.79
N VAL A 28 4.28 -0.91 -3.85
CA VAL A 28 4.65 -0.75 -2.45
C VAL A 28 3.70 -1.56 -1.59
N SER A 29 4.23 -2.52 -0.84
CA SER A 29 3.50 -3.26 0.18
C SER A 29 3.50 -2.47 1.48
N PHE A 30 2.31 -2.22 2.00
CA PHE A 30 2.10 -1.62 3.31
C PHE A 30 1.59 -2.66 4.29
N SER A 31 2.15 -2.66 5.50
CA SER A 31 1.69 -3.47 6.62
C SER A 31 1.46 -2.56 7.81
N ARG A 32 0.21 -2.51 8.31
CA ARG A 32 -0.21 -1.60 9.41
C ARG A 32 0.15 -0.13 9.13
N GLY A 33 0.01 0.32 7.89
CA GLY A 33 0.31 1.70 7.48
C GLY A 33 1.80 2.01 7.25
N ARG A 34 2.70 1.03 7.40
CA ARG A 34 4.14 1.20 7.14
C ARG A 34 4.54 0.53 5.84
N ARG A 35 5.37 1.21 5.04
CA ARG A 35 6.00 0.62 3.84
C ARG A 35 6.92 -0.52 4.27
N TYR A 36 6.71 -1.71 3.72
CA TYR A 36 7.48 -2.91 4.05
C TYR A 36 8.38 -3.36 2.90
N LYS A 37 7.85 -3.33 1.67
CA LYS A 37 8.58 -3.83 0.51
C LYS A 37 8.17 -3.10 -0.75
N GLU A 38 9.15 -2.82 -1.59
CA GLU A 38 9.02 -2.01 -2.79
C GLU A 38 9.55 -2.83 -3.97
N TRP A 39 8.81 -2.82 -5.07
CA TRP A 39 9.20 -3.49 -6.31
C TRP A 39 8.97 -2.56 -7.49
N PRO A 40 9.90 -2.49 -8.45
CA PRO A 40 9.67 -1.77 -9.68
C PRO A 40 8.50 -2.40 -10.45
N ALA A 41 7.57 -1.57 -10.93
CA ALA A 41 6.50 -2.06 -11.79
C ALA A 41 7.05 -2.48 -13.16
N LYS A 42 8.10 -1.80 -13.63
CA LYS A 42 8.82 -2.17 -14.85
C LYS A 42 9.71 -3.40 -14.61
N GLY A 43 9.46 -4.47 -15.37
CA GLY A 43 10.28 -5.70 -15.32
C GLY A 43 9.97 -6.61 -14.13
N CYS A 44 8.84 -6.40 -13.45
CA CYS A 44 8.44 -7.24 -12.34
C CYS A 44 8.01 -8.63 -12.83
N THR A 45 8.34 -9.66 -12.05
CA THR A 45 7.93 -11.05 -12.31
C THR A 45 6.46 -11.33 -11.94
N PHE A 46 5.74 -10.33 -11.41
CA PHE A 46 4.31 -10.46 -11.15
C PHE A 46 3.50 -10.53 -12.44
N ASP A 47 2.38 -11.23 -12.37
CA ASP A 47 1.46 -11.40 -13.48
C ASP A 47 0.97 -10.06 -14.03
N ARG A 48 0.93 -9.92 -15.36
CA ARG A 48 0.61 -8.63 -15.99
C ARG A 48 -0.81 -8.18 -15.64
N GLU A 49 -1.76 -9.12 -15.63
CA GLU A 49 -3.15 -8.84 -15.25
C GLU A 49 -3.24 -8.37 -13.79
N TRP A 50 -2.45 -8.98 -12.90
CA TRP A 50 -2.39 -8.55 -11.50
C TRP A 50 -1.83 -7.12 -11.39
N GLN A 51 -0.77 -6.81 -12.12
CA GLN A 51 -0.19 -5.47 -12.14
C GLN A 51 -1.20 -4.43 -12.62
N GLU A 52 -1.87 -4.68 -13.75
CA GLU A 52 -2.88 -3.76 -14.30
C GLU A 52 -4.07 -3.58 -13.34
N ARG A 53 -4.51 -4.67 -12.68
CA ARG A 53 -5.57 -4.60 -11.67
C ARG A 53 -5.16 -3.72 -10.49
N ILE A 54 -3.97 -3.90 -9.92
CA ILE A 54 -3.49 -3.07 -8.80
C ILE A 54 -3.27 -1.61 -9.23
N LYS A 55 -2.74 -1.37 -10.44
CA LYS A 55 -2.61 -0.03 -11.03
C LYS A 55 -3.96 0.67 -11.23
N ARG A 56 -5.03 -0.09 -11.47
CA ARG A 56 -6.39 0.44 -11.67
C ARG A 56 -7.13 0.67 -10.35
N GLU A 57 -7.11 -0.32 -9.45
CA GLU A 57 -7.93 -0.31 -8.25
C GLU A 57 -7.24 0.32 -7.03
N ARG A 58 -5.90 0.28 -6.99
CA ARG A 58 -5.10 0.59 -5.80
C ARG A 58 -3.89 1.45 -6.13
N ALA A 59 -4.05 2.38 -7.07
CA ALA A 59 -3.04 3.39 -7.35
C ALA A 59 -3.11 4.53 -6.33
N ILE A 60 -1.95 4.83 -5.75
CA ILE A 60 -1.73 5.97 -4.85
C ILE A 60 -0.76 6.97 -5.50
#